data_AF-A0A0G1AA89-F1
#
_entry.id   AF-A0A0G1AA89-F1
#
_cell.length_a   1.000
_cell.length_b   1.000
_cell.length_c   1.000
_cell.angle_alpha   90.00
_cell.angle_beta   90.00
_cell.angle_gamma   90.00
#
_symmetry.space_group_name_H-M   'P 1'
#
loop_
_entity.id
_entity.type
_entity.pdbx_description
1 polymer ?
#
loop_
_entity_poly.entity_id
_entity_poly.type
_entity_poly.pdbx_seq_one_letter_code
_entity_poly.pdbx_strand_id
1 'polypeptide(L)'
;MDKAFFSTSEVAKILGVSRISVFKKIKSGEIKAKKIGRNFIIERKDLAEILESVLREDKKKEIEQVVAKAVKEYGETFRLLGKE
;
A
#
# COMPACT_ATOMS: atom_id res chain seq x y z
N MET A 1 -12.28 -14.48 -17.64
CA MET A 1 -11.25 -15.52 -17.42
C MET A 1 -10.33 -15.00 -16.32
N ASP A 2 -10.56 -15.41 -15.07
CA ASP A 2 -9.76 -14.96 -13.92
C ASP A 2 -8.34 -15.48 -14.05
N LYS A 3 -7.39 -14.58 -14.32
CA LYS A 3 -5.96 -14.90 -14.23
C LYS A 3 -5.64 -15.18 -12.76
N ALA A 4 -5.29 -16.42 -12.45
CA ALA A 4 -4.88 -16.82 -11.11
C ALA A 4 -3.50 -16.24 -10.72
N PHE A 5 -2.66 -15.94 -11.72
CA PHE A 5 -1.28 -15.50 -11.55
C PHE A 5 -0.97 -14.23 -12.34
N PHE A 6 -0.22 -13.33 -11.71
CA PHE A 6 0.25 -12.07 -12.27
C PHE A 6 1.78 -12.05 -12.32
N SER A 7 2.34 -11.51 -13.39
CA SER A 7 3.77 -11.24 -13.46
C SER A 7 4.16 -10.00 -12.66
N THR A 8 5.43 -9.89 -12.28
CA THR A 8 5.96 -8.68 -11.61
C THR A 8 5.68 -7.37 -12.37
N SER A 9 5.64 -7.42 -13.71
CA SER A 9 5.30 -6.25 -14.53
C SER A 9 3.82 -5.89 -14.48
N GLU A 10 2.93 -6.88 -14.45
CA GLU A 10 1.48 -6.62 -14.31
C GLU A 10 1.18 -6.05 -12.92
N VAL A 11 1.77 -6.62 -11.88
CA VAL A 11 1.64 -6.12 -10.50
C VAL A 11 2.15 -4.68 -10.38
N ALA A 12 3.29 -4.37 -11.00
CA ALA A 12 3.83 -3.01 -11.03
C ALA A 12 2.85 -2.01 -11.65
N LYS A 13 2.18 -2.38 -12.76
CA LYS A 13 1.16 -1.54 -13.40
C LYS A 13 -0.06 -1.34 -12.52
N ILE A 14 -0.52 -2.41 -11.85
CA ILE A 14 -1.70 -2.36 -10.96
C ILE A 14 -1.43 -1.48 -9.73
N LEU A 15 -0.24 -1.59 -9.15
CA LEU A 15 0.17 -0.82 -7.98
C LEU A 15 0.64 0.61 -8.32
N GLY A 16 0.83 0.94 -9.59
CA GLY A 16 1.36 2.24 -10.00
C GLY A 16 2.83 2.48 -9.59
N VAL A 17 3.59 1.40 -9.34
CA VAL A 17 4.99 1.48 -8.89
C VAL A 17 5.95 0.89 -9.93
N SER A 18 7.25 1.14 -9.75
CA SER A 18 8.26 0.53 -10.63
C SER A 18 8.33 -0.99 -10.43
N ARG A 19 8.71 -1.72 -11.49
CA ARG A 19 9.00 -3.16 -11.41
C ARG A 19 10.08 -3.49 -10.38
N ILE A 20 11.03 -2.58 -10.18
CA ILE A 20 12.11 -2.70 -9.18
C ILE A 20 11.53 -2.62 -7.77
N SER A 21 10.55 -1.75 -7.52
CA SER A 21 9.86 -1.64 -6.24
C SER A 21 9.13 -2.94 -5.90
N VAL A 22 8.41 -3.53 -6.86
CA VAL A 22 7.77 -4.85 -6.69
C VAL A 22 8.82 -5.91 -6.37
N PHE A 23 9.95 -5.94 -7.10
CA PHE A 23 11.02 -6.90 -6.85
C PHE A 23 11.65 -6.75 -5.45
N LYS A 24 11.87 -5.51 -4.99
CA LYS A 24 12.36 -5.23 -3.64
C LYS A 24 11.37 -5.72 -2.57
N LYS A 25 10.07 -5.46 -2.77
CA LYS A 25 9.01 -5.92 -1.87
C LYS A 25 8.85 -7.45 -1.83
N ILE A 26 9.11 -8.13 -2.96
CA ILE A 26 9.19 -9.60 -2.98
C ILE A 26 10.39 -10.09 -2.18
N LYS A 27 11.54 -9.41 -2.32
CA LYS A 27 12.78 -9.74 -1.61
C LYS A 27 12.69 -9.49 -0.10
N SER A 28 11.97 -8.45 0.34
CA SER A 28 11.74 -8.15 1.76
C SER A 28 10.66 -9.04 2.39
N GLY A 29 9.89 -9.78 1.58
CA GLY A 29 8.81 -10.64 2.06
C GLY A 29 7.47 -9.93 2.23
N GLU A 30 7.40 -8.63 1.91
CA GLU A 30 6.14 -7.86 1.89
C GLU A 30 5.17 -8.35 0.80
N ILE A 31 5.70 -8.88 -0.30
CA ILE A 31 4.91 -9.46 -1.39
C ILE A 31 5.23 -10.95 -1.49
N LYS A 32 4.24 -11.79 -1.19
CA LYS A 32 4.33 -13.23 -1.47
C LYS A 32 4.30 -13.45 -2.98
N ALA A 33 5.38 -14.03 -3.48
CA ALA A 33 5.51 -14.40 -4.88
C ALA A 33 6.20 -15.76 -4.98
N LYS A 34 5.76 -16.58 -5.94
CA LYS A 34 6.40 -17.85 -6.26
C LYS A 34 7.41 -17.64 -7.37
N LYS A 35 8.65 -18.11 -7.15
CA LYS A 35 9.68 -18.07 -8.18
C LYS A 35 9.50 -19.27 -9.11
N ILE A 36 9.31 -19.00 -10.40
CA ILE A 36 9.26 -20.02 -11.46
C ILE A 36 10.37 -19.71 -12.47
N GLY A 37 11.42 -20.53 -12.44
CA GLY A 37 12.62 -20.32 -13.24
C GLY A 37 13.28 -18.97 -12.94
N ARG A 38 13.31 -18.08 -13.94
CA ARG A 38 13.85 -16.71 -13.83
C ARG A 38 12.80 -15.66 -13.47
N ASN A 39 11.52 -16.02 -13.47
CA ASN A 39 10.41 -15.10 -13.24
C ASN A 39 9.79 -15.29 -11.87
N PHE A 40 9.13 -14.24 -11.38
CA PHE A 40 8.29 -14.26 -10.18
C PHE A 40 6.85 -14.11 -10.61
N ILE A 41 5.99 -14.96 -10.06
CA ILE A 41 4.54 -14.91 -10.22
C ILE A 41 3.88 -14.60 -8.86
N ILE A 42 2.85 -13.76 -8.89
CA ILE A 42 2.07 -13.34 -7.72
C ILE A 42 0.66 -13.89 -7.89
N GLU A 43 0.10 -14.52 -6.86
CA GLU A 43 -1.29 -15.00 -6.91
C GLU A 43 -2.27 -13.83 -6.71
N ARG A 44 -3.47 -13.95 -7.30
CA ARG A 44 -4.51 -12.92 -7.14
C ARG A 44 -4.87 -12.63 -5.68
N LYS A 45 -4.80 -13.65 -4.82
CA LYS A 45 -5.11 -13.54 -3.38
C LYS A 45 -4.09 -12.65 -2.67
N ASP A 46 -2.81 -12.91 -2.89
CA ASP A 46 -1.73 -12.09 -2.32
C ASP A 46 -1.76 -10.67 -2.87
N LEU A 47 -2.09 -10.49 -4.16
CA LEU A 47 -2.25 -9.16 -4.76
C LEU A 47 -3.30 -8.31 -4.03
N ALA A 48 -4.44 -8.90 -3.67
CA ALA A 48 -5.49 -8.19 -2.96
C ALA A 48 -5.06 -7.77 -1.55
N GLU A 49 -4.34 -8.64 -0.84
CA GLU A 49 -3.77 -8.36 0.48
C GLU A 49 -2.75 -7.21 0.43
N ILE A 50 -1.90 -7.19 -0.60
CA ILE A 50 -0.92 -6.13 -0.84
C ILE A 50 -1.61 -4.81 -1.21
N LEU A 51 -2.64 -4.87 -2.05
CA LEU A 51 -3.37 -3.67 -2.44
C LEU A 51 -4.06 -3.05 -1.22
N GLU A 52 -4.63 -3.87 -0.33
CA GLU A 52 -5.22 -3.39 0.90
C GLU A 52 -4.19 -2.80 1.86
N SER A 53 -3.01 -3.41 2.01
CA SER A 53 -1.96 -2.89 2.89
C SER A 53 -1.35 -1.58 2.37
N VAL A 54 -1.08 -1.49 1.06
CA VAL A 54 -0.58 -0.28 0.41
C VAL A 54 -1.61 0.85 0.54
N LEU A 55 -2.88 0.57 0.23
CA LEU A 55 -3.95 1.56 0.40
C LEU A 55 -4.10 2.01 1.86
N ARG A 56 -3.88 1.14 2.84
CA ARG A 56 -3.88 1.51 4.27
C ARG A 56 -2.70 2.40 4.64
N GLU A 57 -1.50 2.11 4.15
CA GLU A 57 -0.30 2.95 4.39
C GLU A 57 -0.42 4.32 3.74
N ASP A 58 -0.85 4.38 2.47
CA ASP A 58 -1.03 5.63 1.74
C ASP A 58 -2.17 6.47 2.33
N LYS A 59 -3.31 5.84 2.67
CA LYS A 59 -4.39 6.52 3.41
C LYS A 59 -3.95 6.99 4.78
N LYS A 60 -3.11 6.23 5.50
CA LYS A 60 -2.63 6.64 6.82
C LYS A 60 -1.81 7.92 6.72
N LYS A 61 -0.92 8.04 5.73
CA LYS A 61 -0.17 9.27 5.48
C LYS A 61 -1.07 10.44 5.11
N GLU A 62 -2.07 10.22 4.26
CA GLU A 62 -3.04 11.25 3.90
C GLU A 62 -3.85 11.72 5.12
N ILE A 63 -4.34 10.79 5.95
CA ILE A 63 -5.06 11.08 7.18
C ILE A 63 -4.15 11.83 8.17
N GLU A 64 -2.90 11.41 8.35
CA GLU A 64 -1.96 12.11 9.23
C GLU A 64 -1.71 13.55 8.77
N GLN A 65 -1.61 13.80 7.47
CA GLN A 65 -1.46 15.16 6.94
C GLN A 65 -2.72 16.00 7.14
N VAL A 66 -3.90 15.43 6.88
CA VAL A 66 -5.18 16.11 7.08
C VAL A 66 -5.42 16.42 8.56
N VAL A 67 -5.16 15.46 9.45
CA VAL A 67 -5.26 15.63 10.91
C VAL A 67 -4.25 16.67 11.40
N ALA A 68 -3.00 16.62 10.95
CA ALA A 68 -1.99 17.62 11.30
C ALA A 68 -2.41 19.03 10.85
N LYS A 69 -3.01 19.17 9.66
CA LYS A 69 -3.55 20.43 9.17
C LYS A 69 -4.73 20.91 10.02
N ALA A 70 -5.68 20.04 10.33
CA ALA A 70 -6.84 20.36 11.16
C ALA A 70 -6.45 20.77 12.57
N VAL A 71 -5.50 20.05 13.20
CA VAL A 71 -4.96 20.40 14.53
C VAL A 71 -4.19 21.71 14.49
N LYS A 72 -3.48 22.03 13.39
CA LYS A 72 -2.78 23.31 13.22
C LYS A 72 -3.75 24.49 13.05
N GLU A 73 -4.84 24.31 12.30
CA GLU A 73 -5.82 25.37 12.02
C GLU A 73 -6.82 25.59 13.17
N TYR A 74 -7.21 24.52 13.89
CA TYR A 74 -8.28 24.57 14.90
C TYR A 74 -7.85 24.07 16.29
N GLY A 75 -6.55 23.95 16.54
CA GLY A 75 -6.00 23.35 17.76
C GLY A 75 -6.44 24.02 19.05
N GLU A 76 -6.61 25.35 19.04
CA GLU A 76 -7.08 26.09 20.21
C GLU A 76 -8.56 25.79 20.51
N THR A 77 -9.39 25.68 19.47
CA THR A 77 -10.80 25.28 19.56
C THR A 77 -10.95 23.86 20.08
N PHE A 78 -10.15 22.92 19.57
CA PHE A 78 -10.13 21.54 20.08
C PHE A 78 -9.67 21.45 21.54
N ARG A 79 -8.74 22.32 21.96
CA ARG A 79 -8.25 22.39 23.35
C ARG A 79 -9.28 22.97 24.31
N LEU A 80 -10.12 23.90 23.85
CA LEU A 80 -11.22 24.46 24.62
C LEU A 80 -12.37 23.46 24.77
N LEU A 81 -12.70 22.74 23.70
CA LEU A 81 -13.76 21.71 23.69
C LEU A 81 -13.39 20.45 24.49
N GLY A 82 -12.11 20.10 24.59
CA GLY A 82 -11.64 18.93 25.35
C GLY A 82 -11.48 19.17 26.86
N LYS A 83 -11.85 20.36 27.36
CA LYS A 83 -11.82 20.71 28.79
C LYS A 83 -13.19 20.60 29.47
N GLU A 84 -14.22 20.20 28.73
CA GLU A 84 -15.56 19.88 29.23
C GLU A 84 -15.72 18.38 29.49
#